data_AF-A0A8I0S4L4-F1
#
_entry.id   AF-A0A8I0S4L4-F1
#
_cell.length_a   1.000
_cell.length_b   1.000
_cell.length_c   1.000
_cell.angle_alpha   90.00
_cell.angle_beta   90.00
_cell.angle_gamma   90.00
#
_symmetry.space_group_name_H-M   'P 1'
#
loop_
_entity.id
_entity.type
_entity.pdbx_description
1 polymer ?
#
loop_
_entity_poly.entity_id
_entity_poly.type
_entity_poly.pdbx_seq_one_letter_code
_entity_poly.pdbx_strand_id
1 'polypeptide(L)'
;MKLDSFKFAAGVMLLAGGVSAQNAYADSYVFVTNTTPQTVSVQITQTGTHILQAGNEWAQEATQIAPYETKRVLRMNRYSGIKSGKTYNFDTVVTSGNSQVTLKQTMTGTWTGSTIKHGIQTATTTSPWYSDRAIHRINTTYAGLSAQAAVKAEYTGGYDDFHYTIHQNTVQEPVSNSADELKVLSYNIYALPMVASKISERLAELPNHLNGYDVILL
;
A
#
# COMPACT_ATOMS: atom_id res chain seq x y z
N MET A 1 40.11 -67.11 17.98
CA MET A 1 39.11 -66.27 18.69
C MET A 1 39.43 -64.82 18.33
N LYS A 2 38.54 -64.18 17.57
CA LYS A 2 38.68 -62.82 17.04
C LYS A 2 38.51 -61.79 18.15
N LEU A 3 39.27 -60.69 18.09
CA LEU A 3 38.80 -59.38 18.53
C LEU A 3 39.47 -58.30 17.66
N ASP A 4 38.73 -57.81 16.67
CA ASP A 4 38.96 -56.53 16.02
C ASP A 4 38.48 -55.42 16.96
N SER A 5 39.15 -54.26 16.98
CA SER A 5 38.45 -52.97 17.03
C SER A 5 39.35 -51.74 16.91
N PHE A 6 39.03 -50.96 15.88
CA PHE A 6 38.94 -49.49 15.79
C PHE A 6 40.19 -48.62 15.97
N LYS A 7 40.78 -48.26 14.81
CA LYS A 7 41.51 -47.00 14.64
C LYS A 7 40.51 -45.87 14.38
N PHE A 8 40.54 -44.85 15.24
CA PHE A 8 39.77 -43.62 15.06
C PHE A 8 40.54 -42.72 14.08
N ALA A 9 40.04 -42.58 12.85
CA ALA A 9 40.50 -41.57 11.91
C ALA A 9 39.55 -40.38 12.00
N ALA A 10 40.02 -39.27 12.58
CA ALA A 10 39.28 -38.02 12.64
C ALA A 10 39.32 -37.34 11.25
N GLY A 11 38.22 -37.49 10.51
CA GLY A 11 37.96 -36.69 9.31
C GLY A 11 37.39 -35.34 9.70
N VAL A 12 38.06 -34.26 9.31
CA VAL A 12 37.54 -32.89 9.38
C VAL A 12 36.45 -32.77 8.31
N MET A 13 35.18 -32.81 8.71
CA MET A 13 34.06 -32.42 7.84
C MET A 13 33.92 -30.90 7.83
N LEU A 14 34.21 -30.30 6.68
CA LEU A 14 33.89 -28.91 6.38
C LEU A 14 32.35 -28.80 6.26
N LEU A 15 31.69 -28.28 7.28
CA LEU A 15 30.30 -27.86 7.20
C LEU A 15 30.22 -26.57 6.37
N ALA A 16 30.05 -26.72 5.06
CA ALA A 16 29.61 -25.64 4.20
C ALA A 16 28.16 -25.31 4.58
N GLY A 17 28.00 -24.35 5.50
CA GLY A 17 26.71 -23.74 5.78
C GLY A 17 26.20 -23.08 4.52
N GLY A 18 25.26 -23.75 3.85
CA GLY A 18 24.50 -23.15 2.77
C GLY A 18 23.72 -21.97 3.33
N VAL A 19 24.24 -20.77 3.11
CA VAL A 19 23.42 -19.56 3.20
C VAL A 19 22.44 -19.70 2.05
N SER A 20 21.21 -20.11 2.35
CA SER A 20 20.10 -19.93 1.43
C SER A 20 19.99 -18.42 1.22
N ALA A 21 20.60 -17.95 0.13
CA ALA A 21 20.26 -16.65 -0.43
C ALA A 21 18.78 -16.76 -0.77
N GLN A 22 17.91 -16.31 0.14
CA GLN A 22 16.62 -15.84 -0.27
C GLN A 22 16.95 -14.83 -1.35
N ASN A 23 16.55 -15.12 -2.59
CA ASN A 23 16.52 -14.09 -3.62
C ASN A 23 15.68 -12.99 -3.00
N ALA A 24 16.32 -11.93 -2.52
CA ALA A 24 15.65 -10.68 -2.25
C ALA A 24 15.16 -10.26 -3.63
N TYR A 25 13.95 -10.71 -3.97
CA TYR A 25 13.28 -10.25 -5.16
C TYR A 25 13.22 -8.74 -4.96
N ALA A 26 13.94 -8.04 -5.82
CA ALA A 26 13.99 -6.60 -5.78
C ALA A 26 12.62 -6.16 -6.32
N ASP A 27 11.64 -6.21 -5.43
CA ASP A 27 10.23 -6.02 -5.70
C ASP A 27 9.81 -4.66 -5.15
N SER A 28 8.75 -4.13 -5.73
CA SER A 28 7.94 -3.08 -5.12
C SER A 28 6.56 -3.65 -4.85
N TYR A 29 5.96 -3.19 -3.77
CA TYR A 29 4.60 -3.54 -3.39
C TYR A 29 3.68 -2.34 -3.48
N VAL A 30 2.42 -2.59 -3.83
CA VAL A 30 1.34 -1.61 -3.72
C VAL A 30 0.44 -2.00 -2.57
N PHE A 31 0.30 -1.07 -1.63
CA PHE A 31 -0.63 -1.16 -0.52
C PHE A 31 -1.80 -0.20 -0.76
N VAL A 32 -3.01 -0.68 -0.47
CA VAL A 32 -4.22 0.12 -0.56
C VAL A 32 -4.90 0.12 0.79
N THR A 33 -5.12 1.32 1.33
CA THR A 33 -5.92 1.55 2.53
C THR A 33 -7.33 1.93 2.12
N ASN A 34 -8.30 1.10 2.45
CA ASN A 34 -9.72 1.40 2.28
C ASN A 34 -10.25 2.06 3.55
N THR A 35 -10.49 3.37 3.56
CA THR A 35 -11.07 4.04 4.74
C THR A 35 -12.59 4.21 4.61
N THR A 36 -13.25 3.46 3.73
CA THR A 36 -14.70 3.50 3.55
C THR A 36 -15.37 2.38 4.35
N PRO A 37 -16.67 2.50 4.69
CA PRO A 37 -17.41 1.45 5.39
C PRO A 37 -17.76 0.25 4.50
N GLN A 38 -17.38 0.25 3.22
CA GLN A 38 -17.73 -0.79 2.25
C GLN A 38 -16.52 -1.64 1.92
N THR A 39 -16.71 -2.93 1.66
CA THR A 39 -15.67 -3.77 1.05
C THR A 39 -15.43 -3.31 -0.39
N VAL A 40 -14.19 -3.05 -0.76
CA VAL A 40 -13.81 -2.68 -2.13
C VAL A 40 -13.24 -3.89 -2.86
N SER A 41 -13.51 -4.00 -4.16
CA SER A 41 -12.86 -4.97 -5.03
C SER A 41 -11.62 -4.37 -5.68
N VAL A 42 -10.65 -5.22 -5.99
CA VAL A 42 -9.38 -4.84 -6.61
C VAL A 42 -9.14 -5.71 -7.84
N GLN A 43 -8.80 -5.08 -8.95
CA GLN A 43 -8.42 -5.74 -10.20
C GLN A 43 -7.15 -5.08 -10.74
N ILE A 44 -6.18 -5.89 -11.18
CA ILE A 44 -4.91 -5.39 -11.67
C ILE A 44 -4.71 -5.82 -13.11
N THR A 45 -4.40 -4.86 -13.97
CA THR A 45 -3.99 -5.12 -15.36
C THR A 45 -2.54 -4.72 -15.55
N GLN A 46 -1.76 -5.57 -16.23
CA GLN A 46 -0.40 -5.25 -16.67
C GLN A 46 -0.38 -5.04 -18.18
N THR A 47 0.20 -3.92 -18.61
CA THR A 47 0.40 -3.57 -20.03
C THR A 47 1.79 -2.98 -20.25
N GLY A 48 2.17 -2.70 -21.50
CA GLY A 48 3.43 -2.02 -21.80
C GLY A 48 4.05 -2.49 -23.10
N THR A 49 5.27 -2.05 -23.38
CA THR A 49 6.05 -2.54 -24.53
C THR A 49 6.66 -3.92 -24.28
N HIS A 50 6.55 -4.42 -23.05
CA HIS A 50 6.82 -5.81 -22.68
C HIS A 50 5.81 -6.25 -21.63
N ILE A 51 5.43 -7.53 -21.68
CA ILE A 51 4.49 -8.13 -20.74
C ILE A 51 5.29 -8.95 -19.73
N LEU A 52 4.97 -8.79 -18.44
CA LEU A 52 5.57 -9.59 -17.37
C LEU A 52 4.73 -10.85 -17.16
N GLN A 53 5.40 -11.95 -16.87
CA GLN A 53 4.75 -13.21 -16.54
C GLN A 53 4.02 -13.10 -15.19
N ALA A 54 2.69 -13.20 -15.22
CA ALA A 54 1.86 -13.24 -14.03
C ALA A 54 2.23 -14.44 -13.12
N GLY A 55 2.14 -14.23 -11.81
CA GLY A 55 2.59 -15.16 -10.76
C GLY A 55 4.08 -15.00 -10.45
N ASN A 56 4.92 -15.11 -11.48
CA ASN A 56 6.38 -15.14 -11.31
C ASN A 56 6.97 -13.72 -11.17
N GLU A 57 6.76 -12.87 -12.17
CA GLU A 57 7.37 -11.54 -12.27
C GLU A 57 6.47 -10.43 -11.72
N TRP A 58 5.18 -10.71 -11.56
CA TRP A 58 4.26 -9.87 -10.81
C TRP A 58 3.09 -10.71 -10.31
N ALA A 59 2.41 -10.26 -9.26
CA ALA A 59 1.22 -10.96 -8.76
C ALA A 59 0.20 -9.98 -8.18
N GLN A 60 -1.07 -10.25 -8.46
CA GLN A 60 -2.18 -9.72 -7.66
C GLN A 60 -2.28 -10.57 -6.39
N GLU A 61 -2.17 -9.93 -5.23
CA GLU A 61 -2.13 -10.60 -3.93
C GLU A 61 -3.44 -10.47 -3.15
N ALA A 62 -4.29 -9.52 -3.54
CA ALA A 62 -5.63 -9.40 -2.98
C ALA A 62 -6.63 -8.97 -4.06
N THR A 63 -7.85 -9.52 -3.99
CA THR A 63 -8.99 -9.17 -4.85
C THR A 63 -10.03 -8.33 -4.13
N GLN A 64 -9.94 -8.23 -2.79
CA GLN A 64 -10.87 -7.47 -1.95
C GLN A 64 -10.15 -6.92 -0.71
N ILE A 65 -10.60 -5.75 -0.25
CA ILE A 65 -10.13 -5.06 0.95
C ILE A 65 -11.35 -4.72 1.80
N ALA A 66 -11.37 -5.18 3.04
CA ALA A 66 -12.47 -4.95 3.97
C ALA A 66 -12.55 -3.46 4.36
N PRO A 67 -13.66 -3.04 5.01
CA PRO A 67 -13.77 -1.70 5.57
C PRO A 67 -12.62 -1.39 6.52
N TYR A 68 -12.02 -0.21 6.39
CA TYR A 68 -10.96 0.30 7.28
C TYR A 68 -9.69 -0.57 7.32
N GLU A 69 -9.47 -1.40 6.30
CA GLU A 69 -8.33 -2.30 6.19
C GLU A 69 -7.27 -1.75 5.23
N THR A 70 -6.00 -2.07 5.51
CA THR A 70 -4.89 -1.92 4.56
C THR A 70 -4.46 -3.29 4.05
N LYS A 71 -4.42 -3.48 2.74
CA LYS A 71 -3.88 -4.69 2.12
C LYS A 71 -2.81 -4.40 1.10
N ARG A 72 -1.85 -5.33 1.01
CA ARG A 72 -0.94 -5.44 -0.13
C ARG A 72 -1.71 -6.09 -1.28
N VAL A 73 -1.80 -5.39 -2.40
CA VAL A 73 -2.63 -5.83 -3.54
C VAL A 73 -1.82 -6.26 -4.74
N LEU A 74 -0.61 -5.72 -4.90
CA LEU A 74 0.25 -5.95 -6.04
C LEU A 74 1.70 -6.11 -5.59
N ARG A 75 2.35 -7.15 -6.09
CA ARG A 75 3.80 -7.32 -6.09
C ARG A 75 4.33 -7.17 -7.51
N MET A 76 5.36 -6.36 -7.70
CA MET A 76 6.01 -6.15 -9.00
C MET A 76 7.50 -6.38 -8.87
N ASN A 77 8.06 -7.30 -9.66
CA ASN A 77 9.50 -7.37 -9.78
C ASN A 77 10.05 -6.18 -10.55
N ARG A 78 11.16 -5.63 -10.05
CA ARG A 78 11.78 -4.40 -10.54
C ARG A 78 13.16 -4.64 -11.16
N TYR A 79 13.65 -5.88 -11.13
CA TYR A 79 15.02 -6.23 -11.54
C TYR A 79 15.11 -7.44 -12.48
N SER A 80 14.70 -8.63 -12.03
CA SER A 80 14.91 -9.87 -12.79
C SER A 80 14.02 -9.92 -14.04
N GLY A 81 14.57 -10.16 -15.23
CA GLY A 81 13.76 -10.19 -16.46
C GLY A 81 13.27 -8.82 -16.94
N ILE A 82 13.63 -7.73 -16.25
CA ILE A 82 13.34 -6.37 -16.69
C ILE A 82 14.33 -5.96 -17.78
N LYS A 83 13.80 -5.58 -18.96
CA LYS A 83 14.59 -5.26 -20.14
C LYS A 83 14.80 -3.76 -20.27
N SER A 84 16.05 -3.36 -20.50
CA SER A 84 16.42 -1.94 -20.70
C SER A 84 15.59 -1.30 -21.82
N GLY A 85 15.05 -0.10 -21.55
CA GLY A 85 14.23 0.66 -22.49
C GLY A 85 12.80 0.13 -22.70
N LYS A 86 12.41 -0.96 -22.04
CA LYS A 86 11.02 -1.46 -22.06
C LYS A 86 10.20 -0.85 -20.93
N THR A 87 8.91 -0.74 -21.19
CA THR A 87 7.92 -0.15 -20.29
C THR A 87 6.94 -1.20 -19.79
N TYR A 88 6.57 -1.07 -18.53
CA TYR A 88 5.71 -1.97 -17.80
C TYR A 88 4.75 -1.13 -16.96
N ASN A 89 3.49 -1.08 -17.35
CA ASN A 89 2.44 -0.30 -16.73
C ASN A 89 1.53 -1.23 -15.93
N PHE A 90 1.16 -0.79 -14.73
CA PHE A 90 0.20 -1.44 -13.87
C PHE A 90 -0.94 -0.48 -13.57
N ASP A 91 -2.15 -0.93 -13.84
CA ASP A 91 -3.38 -0.25 -13.45
C ASP A 91 -4.09 -1.12 -12.41
N THR A 92 -4.11 -0.65 -11.16
CA THR A 92 -4.85 -1.25 -10.06
C THR A 92 -6.17 -0.51 -9.91
N VAL A 93 -7.27 -1.12 -10.36
CA VAL A 93 -8.61 -0.57 -10.28
C VAL A 93 -9.26 -0.99 -8.98
N VAL A 94 -9.67 -0.01 -8.17
CA VAL A 94 -10.36 -0.22 -6.89
C VAL A 94 -11.81 0.22 -7.01
N THR A 95 -12.74 -0.71 -6.85
CA THR A 95 -14.17 -0.49 -7.16
C THR A 95 -15.06 -0.73 -5.95
N SER A 96 -16.05 0.14 -5.78
CA SER A 96 -17.15 -0.01 -4.81
C SER A 96 -18.45 0.47 -5.46
N GLY A 97 -19.38 -0.45 -5.71
CA GLY A 97 -20.59 -0.16 -6.49
C GLY A 97 -20.23 0.44 -7.85
N ASN A 98 -20.75 1.63 -8.14
CA ASN A 98 -20.50 2.35 -9.40
C ASN A 98 -19.30 3.30 -9.34
N SER A 99 -18.55 3.32 -8.23
CA SER A 99 -17.37 4.18 -8.08
C SER A 99 -16.08 3.39 -8.29
N GLN A 100 -15.15 3.98 -9.03
CA GLN A 100 -13.83 3.40 -9.28
C GLN A 100 -12.73 4.46 -9.18
N VAL A 101 -11.56 4.02 -8.71
CA VAL A 101 -10.31 4.78 -8.77
C VAL A 101 -9.23 3.84 -9.30
N THR A 102 -8.45 4.31 -10.27
CA THR A 102 -7.33 3.56 -10.83
C THR A 102 -6.02 4.10 -10.27
N LEU A 103 -5.28 3.24 -9.58
CA LEU A 103 -3.96 3.52 -9.04
C LEU A 103 -2.93 3.06 -10.07
N LYS A 104 -2.11 4.00 -10.55
CA LYS A 104 -1.26 3.78 -11.73
C LYS A 104 0.21 3.70 -11.33
N GLN A 105 0.92 2.73 -11.89
CA GLN A 105 2.39 2.68 -11.87
C GLN A 105 2.91 2.49 -13.30
N THR A 106 3.98 3.19 -13.64
CA THR A 106 4.70 2.98 -14.91
C THR A 106 6.18 2.81 -14.64
N MET A 107 6.71 1.66 -15.02
CA MET A 107 8.09 1.25 -14.81
C MET A 107 8.82 1.25 -16.16
N THR A 108 10.04 1.79 -16.17
CA THR A 108 10.95 1.73 -17.32
C THR A 108 12.21 0.96 -16.93
N GLY A 109 12.52 -0.10 -17.68
CA GLY A 109 13.72 -0.89 -17.47
C GLY A 109 14.99 -0.11 -17.79
N THR A 110 16.04 -0.36 -17.00
CA THR A 110 17.39 0.20 -17.14
C THR A 110 18.40 -0.94 -17.16
N TRP A 111 19.69 -0.64 -17.35
CA TRP A 111 20.74 -1.67 -17.34
C TRP A 111 20.88 -2.38 -15.97
N THR A 112 20.51 -1.72 -14.87
CA THR A 112 20.69 -2.23 -13.50
C THR A 112 19.37 -2.43 -12.75
N GLY A 113 18.24 -2.51 -13.46
CA GLY A 113 16.92 -2.70 -12.85
C GLY A 113 15.88 -1.80 -13.51
N SER A 114 15.25 -0.89 -12.76
CA SER A 114 14.21 -0.02 -13.31
C SER A 114 14.01 1.30 -12.56
N THR A 115 13.49 2.30 -13.28
CA THR A 115 12.85 3.47 -12.68
C THR A 115 11.33 3.29 -12.70
N ILE A 116 10.62 3.98 -11.81
CA ILE A 116 9.16 3.90 -11.74
C ILE A 116 8.58 5.27 -11.44
N LYS A 117 7.40 5.53 -11.97
CA LYS A 117 6.55 6.66 -11.63
C LYS A 117 5.20 6.15 -11.18
N HIS A 118 4.48 6.97 -10.42
CA HIS A 118 3.17 6.62 -9.88
C HIS A 118 2.18 7.76 -10.08
N GLY A 119 0.90 7.42 -10.09
CA GLY A 119 -0.18 8.37 -10.27
C GLY A 119 -1.54 7.79 -9.90
N ILE A 120 -2.58 8.59 -10.06
CA ILE A 120 -3.97 8.24 -9.77
C ILE A 120 -4.85 8.73 -10.91
N GLN A 121 -5.83 7.95 -11.28
CA GLN A 121 -6.90 8.33 -12.19
C GLN A 121 -8.26 8.06 -11.55
N THR A 122 -9.11 9.07 -11.56
CA THR A 122 -10.50 9.02 -11.13
C THR A 122 -11.41 9.12 -12.34
N ALA A 123 -12.74 9.12 -12.14
CA ALA A 123 -13.70 9.32 -13.23
C ALA A 123 -13.54 10.67 -13.96
N THR A 124 -13.04 11.71 -13.28
CA THR A 124 -12.99 13.09 -13.80
C THR A 124 -11.59 13.64 -13.97
N THR A 125 -10.57 13.01 -13.38
CA THR A 125 -9.24 13.60 -13.27
C THR A 125 -8.15 12.54 -13.28
N THR A 126 -7.08 12.80 -14.01
CA THR A 126 -5.85 12.01 -13.97
C THR A 126 -4.74 12.90 -13.40
N SER A 127 -4.02 12.40 -12.39
CA SER A 127 -2.88 13.10 -11.84
C SER A 127 -1.71 13.15 -12.84
N PRO A 128 -0.78 14.10 -12.70
CA PRO A 128 0.55 13.96 -13.25
C PRO A 128 1.23 12.66 -12.79
N TRP A 129 2.29 12.27 -13.50
CA TRP A 129 3.20 11.23 -13.03
C TRP A 129 4.17 11.80 -11.99
N TYR A 130 4.20 11.18 -10.83
CA TYR A 130 5.10 11.52 -9.73
C TYR A 130 6.27 10.55 -9.66
N SER A 131 7.43 11.05 -9.24
CA SER A 131 8.66 10.26 -9.02
C SER A 131 9.36 10.59 -7.70
N ASP A 132 8.74 11.43 -6.87
CA ASP A 132 9.20 11.79 -5.54
C ASP A 132 8.49 10.94 -4.47
N ARG A 133 8.77 11.23 -3.20
CA ARG A 133 8.17 10.53 -2.04
C ARG A 133 7.20 11.42 -1.26
N ALA A 134 6.80 12.56 -1.82
CA ALA A 134 5.79 13.41 -1.20
C ALA A 134 4.40 12.76 -1.30
N ILE A 135 3.47 13.23 -0.47
CA ILE A 135 2.09 12.78 -0.51
C ILE A 135 1.35 13.63 -1.54
N HIS A 136 0.82 12.98 -2.57
CA HIS A 136 -0.02 13.60 -3.59
C HIS A 136 -1.48 13.22 -3.38
N ARG A 137 -2.39 14.17 -3.58
CA ARG A 137 -3.84 14.00 -3.39
C ARG A 137 -4.60 14.56 -4.57
N ILE A 138 -5.66 13.87 -4.98
CA ILE A 138 -6.63 14.38 -5.94
C ILE A 138 -8.06 14.19 -5.40
N ASN A 139 -8.91 15.19 -5.63
CA ASN A 139 -10.31 15.13 -5.26
C ASN A 139 -11.07 14.16 -6.18
N THR A 140 -12.08 13.50 -5.62
CA THR A 140 -12.96 12.59 -6.35
C THR A 140 -14.31 12.45 -5.65
N THR A 141 -15.17 11.62 -6.22
CA THR A 141 -16.39 11.13 -5.59
C THR A 141 -16.31 9.62 -5.53
N TYR A 142 -16.49 9.04 -4.34
CA TYR A 142 -16.41 7.59 -4.15
C TYR A 142 -17.56 7.10 -3.27
N ALA A 143 -18.31 6.13 -3.79
CA ALA A 143 -19.57 5.65 -3.23
C ALA A 143 -20.59 6.79 -2.98
N GLY A 144 -20.65 7.76 -3.89
CA GLY A 144 -21.57 8.91 -3.82
C GLY A 144 -21.16 10.03 -2.85
N LEU A 145 -20.05 9.88 -2.12
CA LEU A 145 -19.55 10.87 -1.18
C LEU A 145 -18.31 11.59 -1.74
N SER A 146 -18.14 12.86 -1.34
CA SER A 146 -16.90 13.60 -1.60
C SER A 146 -15.72 12.86 -0.97
N ALA A 147 -14.66 12.66 -1.75
CA ALA A 147 -13.53 11.85 -1.34
C ALA A 147 -12.23 12.41 -1.91
N GLN A 148 -11.11 11.91 -1.39
CA GLN A 148 -9.78 12.11 -1.92
C GLN A 148 -9.10 10.77 -2.15
N ALA A 149 -8.42 10.65 -3.28
CA ALA A 149 -7.48 9.58 -3.51
C ALA A 149 -6.07 10.12 -3.29
N ALA A 150 -5.27 9.42 -2.49
CA ALA A 150 -3.92 9.83 -2.13
C ALA A 150 -2.89 8.76 -2.48
N VAL A 151 -1.66 9.18 -2.75
CA VAL A 151 -0.52 8.30 -2.98
C VAL A 151 0.75 8.85 -2.33
N LYS A 152 1.58 7.95 -1.79
CA LYS A 152 2.99 8.21 -1.46
C LYS A 152 3.85 7.02 -1.88
N ALA A 153 5.11 7.30 -2.18
CA ALA A 153 6.17 6.30 -2.28
C ALA A 153 6.99 6.25 -0.98
N GLU A 154 7.42 5.07 -0.55
CA GLU A 154 8.17 4.87 0.69
C GLU A 154 9.39 3.97 0.45
N TYR A 155 10.57 4.43 0.87
CA TYR A 155 11.82 3.70 0.65
C TYR A 155 11.96 2.52 1.62
N THR A 156 12.26 1.35 1.09
CA THR A 156 12.38 0.10 1.87
C THR A 156 13.82 -0.41 2.02
N GLY A 157 14.82 0.38 1.61
CA GLY A 157 16.23 -0.06 1.54
C GLY A 157 16.66 -0.56 0.15
N GLY A 158 15.73 -0.70 -0.79
CA GLY A 158 16.00 -1.06 -2.19
C GLY A 158 15.14 -0.25 -3.16
N TYR A 159 13.97 -0.78 -3.49
CA TYR A 159 12.96 -0.06 -4.27
C TYR A 159 11.89 0.54 -3.36
N ASP A 160 11.18 1.54 -3.87
CA ASP A 160 10.08 2.16 -3.12
C ASP A 160 8.83 1.26 -3.19
N ASP A 161 8.11 1.20 -2.08
CA ASP A 161 6.73 0.71 -2.01
C ASP A 161 5.75 1.86 -2.19
N PHE A 162 4.53 1.56 -2.63
CA PHE A 162 3.52 2.56 -2.93
C PHE A 162 2.31 2.38 -2.03
N HIS A 163 1.95 3.43 -1.30
CA HIS A 163 0.78 3.45 -0.43
C HIS A 163 -0.27 4.36 -1.03
N TYR A 164 -1.41 3.76 -1.36
CA TYR A 164 -2.59 4.47 -1.82
C TYR A 164 -3.68 4.44 -0.76
N THR A 165 -4.49 5.51 -0.73
CA THR A 165 -5.64 5.60 0.15
C THR A 165 -6.81 6.18 -0.62
N ILE A 166 -7.99 5.58 -0.43
CA ILE A 166 -9.26 6.18 -0.82
C ILE A 166 -9.93 6.63 0.47
N HIS A 167 -10.04 7.94 0.63
CA HIS A 167 -10.56 8.58 1.83
C HIS A 167 -11.83 9.36 1.52
N GLN A 168 -12.95 9.00 2.14
CA GLN A 168 -14.14 9.84 2.12
C GLN A 168 -13.92 11.03 3.05
N ASN A 169 -14.20 12.23 2.57
CA ASN A 169 -14.02 13.44 3.35
C ASN A 169 -14.96 13.39 4.55
N THR A 170 -14.42 13.65 5.74
CA THR A 170 -15.22 13.79 6.95
C THR A 170 -16.20 14.94 6.75
N VAL A 171 -17.50 14.65 6.90
CA VAL A 171 -18.52 15.68 6.96
C VAL A 171 -18.50 16.27 8.36
N GLN A 172 -18.34 17.58 8.46
CA GLN A 172 -18.41 18.26 9.74
C GLN A 172 -19.83 18.11 10.32
N GLU A 173 -19.92 17.71 11.58
CA GLU A 173 -21.20 17.63 12.27
C GLU A 173 -21.74 19.06 12.48
N PRO A 174 -22.98 19.37 12.08
CA PRO A 174 -23.54 20.69 12.33
C PRO A 174 -23.73 20.91 13.84
N VAL A 175 -23.51 22.14 14.32
CA VAL A 175 -23.85 22.51 15.69
C VAL A 175 -25.37 22.41 15.87
N SER A 176 -25.85 21.76 16.94
CA SER A 176 -27.28 21.74 17.22
C SER A 176 -27.77 23.13 17.62
N ASN A 177 -28.94 23.52 17.11
CA ASN A 177 -29.65 24.73 17.53
C ASN A 177 -30.69 24.45 18.63
N SER A 178 -30.82 23.19 19.04
CA SER A 178 -31.77 22.75 20.07
C SER A 178 -31.06 22.55 21.40
N ALA A 179 -31.63 23.11 22.47
CA ALA A 179 -31.14 22.87 23.83
C ALA A 179 -31.45 21.45 24.34
N ASP A 180 -32.35 20.72 23.64
CA ASP A 180 -32.80 19.39 24.02
C ASP A 180 -32.08 18.26 23.25
N GLU A 181 -31.06 18.59 22.46
CA GLU A 181 -30.24 17.62 21.73
C GLU A 181 -28.82 17.55 22.32
N LEU A 182 -28.26 16.33 22.37
CA LEU A 182 -26.88 16.11 22.80
C LEU A 182 -26.14 15.29 21.73
N LYS A 183 -25.08 15.88 21.16
CA LYS A 183 -24.23 15.21 20.16
C LYS A 183 -22.99 14.65 20.81
N VAL A 184 -22.82 13.32 20.67
CA VAL A 184 -21.74 12.58 21.31
C VAL A 184 -20.86 11.92 20.24
N LEU A 185 -19.57 12.22 20.29
CA LEU A 185 -18.55 11.49 19.53
C LEU A 185 -17.82 10.52 20.46
N SER A 186 -17.69 9.27 20.01
CA SER A 186 -16.82 8.27 20.65
C SER A 186 -15.84 7.72 19.62
N TYR A 187 -14.54 7.86 19.86
CA TYR A 187 -13.53 7.44 18.90
C TYR A 187 -12.22 7.01 19.54
N ASN A 188 -11.77 5.78 19.27
CA ASN A 188 -10.46 5.32 19.70
C ASN A 188 -9.36 6.00 18.88
N ILE A 189 -8.66 6.95 19.49
CA ILE A 189 -7.60 7.72 18.85
C ILE A 189 -6.30 6.94 18.61
N TYR A 190 -6.15 5.73 19.15
CA TYR A 190 -4.95 4.90 19.05
C TYR A 190 -3.65 5.72 19.28
N ALA A 191 -3.59 6.44 20.41
CA ALA A 191 -2.47 7.32 20.76
C ALA A 191 -1.56 6.70 21.84
N LEU A 192 -1.41 5.37 21.82
CA LEU A 192 -0.62 4.64 22.81
C LEU A 192 0.88 4.86 22.57
N PRO A 193 1.62 5.45 23.53
CA PRO A 193 3.07 5.57 23.45
C PRO A 193 3.72 4.20 23.24
N MET A 194 4.90 4.16 22.61
CA MET A 194 5.70 2.95 22.30
C MET A 194 5.14 2.02 21.21
N VAL A 195 3.85 2.05 20.90
CA VAL A 195 3.23 1.18 19.88
C VAL A 195 2.67 1.94 18.68
N ALA A 196 2.26 3.19 18.86
CA ALA A 196 1.78 4.04 17.78
C ALA A 196 2.91 4.94 17.24
N SER A 197 2.96 5.11 15.92
CA SER A 197 3.81 6.10 15.26
C SER A 197 3.01 7.35 14.91
N LYS A 198 3.71 8.48 14.69
CA LYS A 198 3.10 9.76 14.25
C LYS A 198 1.98 10.26 15.18
N ILE A 199 2.07 9.98 16.48
CA ILE A 199 1.05 10.34 17.48
C ILE A 199 0.77 11.85 17.45
N SER A 200 1.83 12.68 17.48
CA SER A 200 1.68 14.15 17.46
C SER A 200 0.98 14.66 16.20
N GLU A 201 1.31 14.12 15.02
CA GLU A 201 0.64 14.49 13.76
C GLU A 201 -0.86 14.14 13.83
N ARG A 202 -1.20 12.94 14.31
CA ARG A 202 -2.60 12.49 14.42
C ARG A 202 -3.40 13.30 15.43
N LEU A 203 -2.81 13.62 16.59
CA LEU A 203 -3.46 14.45 17.60
C LEU A 203 -3.68 15.89 17.12
N ALA A 204 -2.75 16.42 16.30
CA ALA A 204 -2.87 17.76 15.73
C ALA A 204 -4.02 17.88 14.72
N GLU A 205 -4.45 16.78 14.10
CA GLU A 205 -5.59 16.77 13.18
C GLU A 205 -6.94 16.74 13.90
N LEU A 206 -7.01 16.21 15.13
CA LEU A 206 -8.29 16.04 15.84
C LEU A 206 -9.12 17.33 15.91
N PRO A 207 -8.60 18.51 16.29
CA PRO A 207 -9.40 19.73 16.38
C PRO A 207 -10.12 20.11 15.08
N ASN A 208 -9.58 19.73 13.91
CA ASN A 208 -10.19 20.00 12.62
C ASN A 208 -11.47 19.18 12.36
N HIS A 209 -11.69 18.11 13.14
CA HIS A 209 -12.77 17.13 12.96
C HIS A 209 -13.73 17.02 14.14
N LEU A 210 -13.49 17.73 15.24
CA LEU A 210 -14.29 17.63 16.47
C LEU A 210 -15.37 18.71 16.61
N ASN A 211 -15.39 19.71 15.74
CA ASN A 211 -16.40 20.77 15.79
C ASN A 211 -17.81 20.22 15.55
N GLY A 212 -18.77 20.65 16.38
CA GLY A 212 -20.19 20.28 16.27
C GLY A 212 -20.66 19.24 17.29
N TYR A 213 -19.75 18.63 18.04
CA TYR A 213 -20.08 17.70 19.13
C TYR A 213 -20.07 18.41 20.49
N ASP A 214 -21.01 18.05 21.36
CA ASP A 214 -21.11 18.56 22.74
C ASP A 214 -20.26 17.72 23.70
N VAL A 215 -20.15 16.42 23.43
CA VAL A 215 -19.40 15.46 24.25
C VAL A 215 -18.45 14.67 23.36
N ILE A 216 -17.19 14.57 23.77
CA ILE A 216 -16.14 13.86 23.06
C ILE A 216 -15.52 12.82 24.00
N LEU A 217 -15.55 11.55 23.59
CA LEU A 217 -14.99 10.40 24.28
C LEU A 217 -13.88 9.82 23.38
N LEU A 218 -12.64 9.77 23.86
CA LEU A 218 -11.46 9.32 23.09
C LEU A 218 -10.79 8.07 23.69
#